data_AF-A0A4V1SQV6-F1
#
_entry.id   AF-A0A4V1SQV6-F1
#
_cell.length_a   1.000
_cell.length_b   1.000
_cell.length_c   1.000
_cell.angle_alpha   90.00
_cell.angle_beta   90.00
_cell.angle_gamma   90.00
#
_symmetry.space_group_name_H-M   'P 1'
#
loop_
_entity.id
_entity.type
_entity.pdbx_description
1 polymer ?
#
loop_
_entity_poly.entity_id
_entity_poly.type
_entity_poly.pdbx_seq_one_letter_code
_entity_poly.pdbx_strand_id
1 'polypeptide(L)' 'MESIDPALLLSAYAQGIFPMADGADDPSVHWVEPRLRAILPLDGFH' A
#
# COMPACT_ATOMS: atom_id res chain seq x y z
N MET A 1 15.70 -1.85 -7.23
CA MET A 1 14.53 -1.94 -6.33
C MET A 1 14.79 -3.09 -5.40
N GLU A 2 15.00 -2.80 -4.12
CA GLU A 2 15.19 -3.84 -3.11
C GLU A 2 13.92 -4.69 -3.04
N SER A 3 14.06 -6.02 -3.08
CA SER A 3 12.90 -6.91 -3.03
C SER A 3 12.30 -6.87 -1.62
N ILE A 4 11.02 -6.52 -1.51
CA ILE A 4 10.30 -6.58 -0.24
C ILE A 4 10.08 -8.06 0.11
N ASP A 5 10.45 -8.46 1.33
CA ASP A 5 10.16 -9.79 1.85
C ASP A 5 8.64 -10.07 1.79
N PRO A 6 8.19 -11.14 1.10
CA PRO A 6 6.77 -11.49 1.02
C PRO A 6 6.09 -11.63 2.38
N ALA A 7 6.78 -12.16 3.40
CA ALA A 7 6.21 -12.32 4.73
C ALA A 7 5.94 -10.96 5.39
N LEU A 8 6.87 -10.01 5.25
CA LEU A 8 6.70 -8.63 5.70
C LEU A 8 5.53 -7.95 4.96
N LEU A 9 5.45 -8.13 3.64
CA LEU A 9 4.40 -7.54 2.82
C LEU A 9 3.00 -7.97 3.27
N LEU A 10 2.81 -9.28 3.46
CA LEU A 10 1.53 -9.82 3.93
C LEU A 10 1.16 -9.32 5.33
N SER A 11 2.15 -9.27 6.23
CA SER A 11 1.95 -8.74 7.59
C SER A 11 1.54 -7.26 7.60
N ALA A 12 2.12 -6.45 6.72
CA ALA A 12 1.78 -5.04 6.58
C ALA A 12 0.36 -4.84 6.04
N TYR A 13 -0.02 -5.55 4.96
CA TYR A 13 -1.36 -5.47 4.39
C TYR A 13 -2.45 -5.89 5.40
N ALA A 14 -2.17 -6.91 6.23
CA ALA A 14 -3.08 -7.32 7.30
C ALA A 14 -3.30 -6.24 8.36
N GLN A 15 -2.34 -5.34 8.54
CA GLN A 15 -2.40 -4.19 9.45
C GLN A 15 -2.93 -2.91 8.77
N GLY A 16 -3.28 -2.98 7.48
CA GLY A 16 -3.75 -1.82 6.72
C GLY A 16 -2.62 -0.89 6.24
N ILE A 17 -1.37 -1.35 6.29
CA ILE A 17 -0.18 -0.63 5.84
C ILE A 17 0.22 -1.15 4.45
N PHE A 18 0.66 -0.26 3.55
CA PHE A 18 1.06 -0.65 2.20
C PHE A 18 2.33 0.08 1.73
N PRO A 19 3.16 -0.55 0.88
CA PRO A 19 4.31 0.11 0.29
C PRO A 19 3.83 1.07 -0.82
N MET A 20 4.33 2.29 -0.81
CA MET A 20 4.05 3.31 -1.82
C MET A 20 5.30 4.14 -2.07
N ALA A 21 5.46 4.62 -3.31
CA ALA A 21 6.46 5.61 -3.68
C ALA A 21 5.79 6.99 -3.80
N ASP A 22 6.54 8.08 -3.62
CA ASP A 22 5.98 9.43 -3.72
C ASP A 22 5.56 9.79 -5.17
N GLY A 23 6.19 9.14 -6.15
CA GLY A 23 5.90 9.31 -7.58
C GLY A 23 6.25 8.06 -8.40
N ALA A 24 5.80 8.05 -9.66
CA ALA A 24 5.98 6.90 -10.55
C ALA A 24 7.47 6.57 -10.82
N ASP A 25 8.32 7.60 -10.90
CA ASP A 25 9.76 7.46 -11.20
C ASP A 25 10.63 7.48 -9.94
N ASP A 26 10.03 7.51 -8.74
CA ASP A 26 10.80 7.55 -7.50
C ASP A 26 11.44 6.18 -7.23
N PRO A 27 12.78 6.11 -7.07
CA PRO A 27 13.47 4.84 -6.83
C PRO A 27 13.24 4.29 -5.42
N SER A 28 12.61 5.06 -4.53
CA SER A 28 12.38 4.74 -3.13
C SER A 28 10.92 4.37 -2.86
N VAL A 29 10.74 3.44 -1.91
CA VAL A 29 9.42 2.97 -1.46
C VAL A 29 9.39 3.11 0.06
N HIS A 30 8.27 3.60 0.58
CA HIS A 30 8.02 3.78 1.99
C HIS A 30 6.70 3.11 2.40
N TRP A 31 6.56 2.78 3.68
CA TRP A 31 5.34 2.19 4.22
C TRP A 31 4.36 3.29 4.62
N VAL A 32 3.12 3.18 4.15
CA VAL A 32 2.07 4.18 4.39
C VAL A 32 0.96 3.60 5.26
N GLU A 33 0.64 4.32 6.33
CA GLU A 33 -0.56 4.13 7.15
C GLU A 33 -1.45 5.39 7.02
N PRO A 34 -2.49 5.38 6.17
CA PRO A 34 -3.30 6.57 5.97
C PRO A 34 -4.25 6.80 7.14
N ARG A 35 -4.32 8.04 7.64
CA ARG A 35 -5.27 8.44 8.69
C ARG A 35 -6.73 8.25 8.27
N LEU A 36 -7.03 8.46 6.99
CA LEU A 36 -8.34 8.25 6.38
C LEU A 36 -8.15 7.33 5.18
N ARG A 37 -8.90 6.23 5.16
CA ARG A 37 -8.78 5.22 4.10
C ARG A 37 -9.91 5.39 3.09
N ALA A 38 -9.54 5.60 1.83
CA ALA A 38 -10.50 5.53 0.74
C ALA A 38 -10.94 4.07 0.56
N ILE A 39 -12.25 3.84 0.58
CA ILE A 39 -12.88 2.55 0.33
C ILE A 39 -13.86 2.76 -0.81
N LEU A 40 -13.75 1.97 -1.88
CA LEU A 40 -14.70 1.95 -2.98
C LEU A 40 -15.69 0.80 -2.75
N PRO A 41 -16.95 1.07 -2.41
CA PRO A 41 -17.98 0.04 -2.39
C PRO A 41 -18.19 -0.47 -3.82
N LEU A 42 -17.99 -1.76 -4.03
CA LEU A 42 -18.21 -2.36 -5.36
C LEU A 42 -19.70 -2.53 -5.67
N ASP A 43 -20.51 -2.70 -4.62
CA ASP A 43 -21.96 -2.69 -4.73
C ASP A 43 -22.42 -1.28 -5.12
N GLY A 44 -22.81 -1.11 -6.39
CA GLY A 44 -23.23 0.18 -6.96
C GLY A 44 -22.16 0.90 -7.79
N PHE A 45 -21.04 0.27 -8.08
CA PHE A 45 -20.06 0.80 -9.04
C PHE A 45 -20.58 0.62 -10.50
N HIS A 46 -20.48 1.68 -11.31
CA HIS A 46 -20.91 1.75 -12.72
C HIS A 46 -19.74 2.05 -13.65
#